data_AF-A0A1S1WSY5-F1
#
_entry.id   AF-A0A1S1WSY5-F1
#
_cell.length_a   1.000
_cell.length_b   1.000
_cell.length_c   1.000
_cell.angle_alpha   90.00
_cell.angle_beta   90.00
_cell.angle_gamma   90.00
#
_symmetry.space_group_name_H-M   'P 1'
#
loop_
_entity.id
_entity.type
_entity.pdbx_description
1 polymer ?
#
loop_
_entity_poly.entity_id
_entity_poly.type
_entity_poly.pdbx_seq_one_letter_code
_entity_poly.pdbx_strand_id
1 'polypeptide(L)'
;MATVSESHAAVSESYTWTLTAFQQQGTLWLQWHSTAPFRAQQGQIHVYAGTQFPSNPQDQTKAWKWDDASNDPWNTDLPWGSKWFCAWIAQEPPNGPYKYVVQVVTPVAQ
;
A
#
# COMPACT_ATOMS: atom_id res chain seq x y z
N MET A 1 32.38 43.25 -3.20
CA MET A 1 31.03 42.77 -2.84
C MET A 1 31.05 41.26 -3.06
N ALA A 2 30.93 40.46 -2.00
CA ALA A 2 30.97 39.00 -2.09
C ALA A 2 29.54 38.46 -2.20
N THR A 3 29.23 37.79 -3.31
CA THR A 3 27.96 37.10 -3.52
C THR A 3 27.98 35.82 -2.70
N VAL A 4 27.12 35.72 -1.68
CA VAL A 4 26.91 34.48 -0.93
C VAL A 4 25.94 33.63 -1.75
N SER A 5 26.43 32.56 -2.36
CA SER A 5 25.57 31.55 -2.97
C SER A 5 25.03 30.63 -1.87
N GLU A 6 23.78 30.83 -1.48
CA GLU A 6 23.03 29.89 -0.64
C GLU A 6 22.71 28.63 -1.47
N SER A 7 23.46 27.56 -1.26
CA SER A 7 23.06 26.24 -1.68
C SER A 7 21.92 25.76 -0.77
N HIS A 8 20.67 25.88 -1.23
CA HIS A 8 19.56 25.15 -0.64
C HIS A 8 19.82 23.64 -0.84
N ALA A 9 20.42 22.99 0.14
CA ALA A 9 20.47 21.54 0.18
C ALA A 9 19.01 21.04 0.23
N ALA A 10 18.55 20.41 -0.85
CA ALA A 10 17.28 19.70 -0.84
C ALA A 10 17.42 18.55 0.17
N VAL A 11 16.82 18.69 1.35
CA VAL A 11 16.72 17.60 2.32
C VAL A 11 15.81 16.55 1.69
N SER A 12 16.39 15.48 1.16
CA SER A 12 15.63 14.32 0.72
C SER A 12 15.33 13.46 1.94
N GLU A 13 14.09 13.50 2.42
CA GLU A 13 13.60 12.56 3.43
C GLU A 13 13.20 11.25 2.74
N SER A 14 13.65 10.12 3.31
CA SER A 14 13.25 8.79 2.87
C SER A 14 12.18 8.26 3.82
N TYR A 15 11.04 7.85 3.27
CA TYR A 15 9.97 7.22 4.03
C TYR A 15 9.89 5.73 3.70
N THR A 16 9.34 4.96 4.63
CA THR A 16 9.11 3.53 4.45
C THR A 16 7.61 3.23 4.46
N TRP A 17 7.23 2.22 3.70
CA TRP A 17 5.89 1.66 3.66
C TRP A 17 6.03 0.14 3.76
N THR A 18 5.28 -0.47 4.68
CA THR A 18 5.25 -1.92 4.85
C THR A 18 3.82 -2.42 4.74
N LEU A 19 3.66 -3.55 4.06
CA LEU A 19 2.41 -4.29 3.99
C LEU A 19 2.73 -5.74 4.29
N THR A 20 2.01 -6.32 5.26
CA THR A 20 2.17 -7.70 5.70
C THR A 20 0.84 -8.42 5.51
N ALA A 21 0.88 -9.51 4.75
CA ALA A 21 -0.25 -10.41 4.59
C ALA A 21 -0.02 -11.68 5.42
N PHE A 22 -0.98 -12.05 6.25
CA PHE A 22 -0.87 -13.23 7.11
C PHE A 22 -2.20 -13.97 7.26
N GLN A 23 -2.11 -15.22 7.68
CA GLN A 23 -3.27 -16.06 7.96
C GLN A 23 -3.66 -15.96 9.43
N GLN A 24 -4.93 -15.72 9.68
CA GLN A 24 -5.52 -15.92 11.00
C GLN A 24 -6.90 -16.58 10.85
N GLN A 25 -7.07 -17.74 11.50
CA GLN A 25 -8.30 -18.55 11.45
C GLN A 25 -8.74 -18.89 10.02
N GLY A 26 -7.80 -19.21 9.13
CA GLY A 26 -8.11 -19.54 7.72
C GLY A 26 -8.45 -18.34 6.84
N THR A 27 -8.41 -17.13 7.38
CA THR A 27 -8.76 -15.89 6.67
C THR A 27 -7.50 -15.08 6.39
N LEU A 28 -7.52 -14.30 5.31
CA LEU A 28 -6.49 -13.34 4.94
C LEU A 28 -6.64 -12.07 5.79
N TRP A 29 -5.58 -11.74 6.51
CA TRP A 29 -5.43 -10.50 7.26
C TRP A 29 -4.29 -9.68 6.68
N LEU A 30 -4.48 -8.36 6.68
CA LEU A 30 -3.50 -7.39 6.22
C LEU A 30 -3.16 -6.42 7.34
N GLN A 31 -1.87 -6.14 7.51
CA GLN A 31 -1.35 -5.11 8.39
C GLN A 31 -0.40 -4.21 7.62
N TRP A 32 -0.43 -2.91 7.88
CA TRP A 32 0.42 -1.96 7.19
C TRP A 32 0.95 -0.88 8.11
N HIS A 33 2.11 -0.33 7.77
CA HIS A 33 2.73 0.76 8.53
C HIS A 33 3.54 1.66 7.61
N SER A 34 3.56 2.96 7.90
CA SER A 34 4.41 3.91 7.19
C SER A 34 5.02 4.94 8.14
N THR A 35 6.25 5.35 7.82
CA THR A 35 6.90 6.51 8.45
C THR A 35 6.66 7.82 7.69
N ALA A 36 5.93 7.76 6.56
CA ALA A 36 5.57 8.93 5.79
C ALA A 36 4.61 9.83 6.59
N PRO A 37 4.73 11.17 6.48
CA PRO A 37 3.77 12.07 7.09
C PRO A 37 2.37 11.76 6.58
N PHE A 38 1.41 11.68 7.51
CA PHE A 38 0.01 11.41 7.20
C PHE A 38 -0.49 12.40 6.13
N ARG A 39 -1.06 11.85 5.06
CA ARG A 39 -1.78 12.62 4.04
C ARG A 39 -3.22 12.15 4.06
N ALA A 40 -4.13 13.09 4.32
CA ALA A 40 -5.50 12.81 4.71
C ALA A 40 -6.32 11.90 3.78
N GLN A 41 -5.92 11.65 2.52
CA GLN A 41 -6.72 10.90 1.55
C GLN A 41 -5.92 10.23 0.42
N GLN A 42 -4.77 9.59 0.69
CA GLN A 42 -3.95 9.12 -0.44
C GLN A 42 -3.63 7.64 -0.50
N GLY A 43 -3.63 6.88 0.60
CA GLY A 43 -3.31 5.46 0.54
C GLY A 43 -4.54 4.55 0.61
N GLN A 44 -4.53 3.51 -0.21
CA GLN A 44 -5.54 2.45 -0.19
C GLN A 44 -4.85 1.10 -0.13
N ILE A 45 -5.37 0.19 0.67
CA ILE A 45 -4.96 -1.20 0.73
C ILE A 45 -5.93 -2.02 -0.09
N HIS A 46 -5.44 -2.73 -1.10
CA HIS A 46 -6.24 -3.51 -2.05
C HIS A 46 -5.84 -4.99 -2.03
N VAL A 47 -6.83 -5.84 -2.32
CA VAL A 47 -6.64 -7.26 -2.59
C VAL A 47 -7.23 -7.59 -3.95
N TYR A 48 -6.46 -8.29 -4.78
CA TYR A 48 -6.85 -8.75 -6.11
C TYR A 48 -6.74 -10.27 -6.20
N ALA A 49 -7.65 -10.86 -6.99
CA ALA A 49 -7.51 -12.21 -7.50
C ALA A 49 -6.89 -12.16 -8.90
N GLY A 50 -6.13 -13.17 -9.29
CA GLY A 50 -5.65 -13.31 -10.65
C GLY A 50 -4.27 -13.96 -10.73
N THR A 51 -3.58 -13.66 -11.81
CA THR A 51 -2.21 -14.13 -12.07
C THR A 51 -1.16 -13.03 -11.97
N GLN A 52 -1.60 -11.77 -11.94
CA GLN A 52 -0.76 -10.57 -11.88
C GLN A 52 -1.53 -9.40 -11.25
N PHE A 53 -0.80 -8.36 -10.84
CA PHE A 53 -1.38 -7.09 -10.45
C PHE A 53 -2.04 -6.38 -11.65
N PRO A 54 -3.22 -5.76 -11.48
CA PRO A 54 -3.84 -4.94 -12.52
C PRO A 54 -2.95 -3.77 -12.97
N SER A 55 -3.00 -3.38 -14.25
CA SER A 55 -2.23 -2.22 -14.75
C SER A 55 -2.73 -0.90 -14.14
N ASN A 56 -4.04 -0.77 -13.94
CA ASN A 56 -4.63 0.28 -13.12
C ASN A 56 -4.87 -0.26 -11.70
N PRO A 57 -4.22 0.29 -10.66
CA PRO A 57 -4.27 -0.27 -9.32
C PRO A 57 -5.67 -0.28 -8.66
N GLN A 58 -6.65 0.44 -9.21
CA GLN A 58 -8.00 0.44 -8.68
C GLN A 58 -8.92 -0.61 -9.33
N ASP A 59 -8.50 -1.22 -10.44
CA ASP A 59 -9.29 -2.21 -11.17
C ASP A 59 -9.26 -3.59 -10.50
N GLN A 60 -10.28 -4.41 -10.77
CA GLN A 60 -10.35 -5.84 -10.38
C GLN A 60 -10.17 -6.14 -8.88
N THR A 61 -10.37 -5.12 -8.05
CA THR A 61 -10.32 -5.19 -6.60
C THR A 61 -11.38 -6.14 -6.05
N LYS A 62 -10.98 -7.03 -5.14
CA LYS A 62 -11.86 -7.94 -4.39
C LYS A 62 -12.22 -7.40 -3.03
N ALA A 63 -11.25 -6.77 -2.37
CA ALA A 63 -11.46 -6.06 -1.12
C ALA A 63 -10.53 -4.84 -1.10
N TRP A 64 -10.98 -3.73 -0.54
CA TRP A 64 -10.11 -2.59 -0.27
C TRP A 64 -10.55 -1.79 0.94
N LYS A 65 -9.61 -1.04 1.53
CA LYS A 65 -9.85 -0.03 2.56
C LYS A 65 -8.85 1.11 2.45
N TRP A 66 -9.18 2.24 3.08
CA TRP A 66 -8.22 3.32 3.31
C TRP A 66 -7.11 2.88 4.27
N ASP A 67 -5.90 3.39 4.07
CA ASP A 67 -4.75 3.12 4.93
C ASP A 67 -4.84 3.81 6.30
N ASP A 68 -5.79 4.70 6.50
CA ASP A 68 -6.10 5.36 7.78
C ASP A 68 -7.26 4.72 8.55
N ALA A 69 -7.81 3.61 8.03
CA ALA A 69 -8.91 2.92 8.66
C ALA A 69 -8.50 2.35 10.03
N SER A 70 -9.36 2.54 11.04
CA SER A 70 -9.08 2.21 12.45
C SER A 70 -8.99 0.72 12.79
N ASN A 71 -8.99 -0.18 11.81
CA ASN A 71 -9.06 -1.64 12.00
C ASN A 71 -7.83 -2.33 11.41
N ASP A 72 -6.66 -1.95 11.91
CA ASP A 72 -5.37 -2.61 11.67
C ASP A 72 -5.02 -3.52 12.87
N PRO A 73 -4.82 -4.83 12.68
CA PRO A 73 -4.83 -5.57 11.41
C PRO A 73 -6.24 -5.76 10.85
N TRP A 74 -6.35 -5.68 9.53
CA TRP A 74 -7.61 -5.77 8.81
C TRP A 74 -7.93 -7.22 8.40
N ASN A 75 -9.05 -7.74 8.90
CA ASN A 75 -9.69 -8.94 8.35
C ASN A 75 -10.37 -8.64 7.00
N THR A 76 -9.89 -9.26 5.93
CA THR A 76 -10.44 -9.08 4.56
C THR A 76 -11.67 -9.94 4.27
N ASP A 77 -12.02 -10.87 5.16
CA ASP A 77 -13.04 -11.93 4.97
C ASP A 77 -12.76 -12.87 3.78
N LEU A 78 -11.58 -12.76 3.16
CA LEU A 78 -11.15 -13.63 2.07
C LEU A 78 -10.42 -14.87 2.62
N PRO A 79 -10.63 -16.07 2.06
CA PRO A 79 -9.94 -17.27 2.52
C PRO A 79 -8.44 -17.18 2.25
N TRP A 80 -7.60 -17.60 3.19
CA TRP A 80 -6.16 -17.72 2.96
C TRP A 80 -5.85 -18.86 1.99
N GLY A 81 -4.71 -18.78 1.30
CA GLY A 81 -4.21 -19.86 0.44
C GLY A 81 -4.69 -19.84 -1.01
N SER A 82 -5.44 -18.81 -1.43
CA SER A 82 -5.88 -18.65 -2.83
C SER A 82 -4.90 -17.89 -3.73
N LYS A 83 -3.68 -17.60 -3.26
CA LYS A 83 -2.68 -16.74 -3.96
C LYS A 83 -3.24 -15.34 -4.28
N TRP A 84 -3.47 -14.58 -3.22
CA TRP A 84 -3.93 -13.19 -3.31
C TRP A 84 -2.79 -12.25 -3.68
N PHE A 85 -3.13 -11.24 -4.47
CA PHE A 85 -2.26 -10.11 -4.78
C PHE A 85 -2.70 -8.95 -3.91
N CYS A 86 -1.89 -8.58 -2.92
CA CYS A 86 -2.20 -7.52 -1.97
C CYS A 86 -1.31 -6.31 -2.28
N ALA A 87 -1.87 -5.11 -2.25
CA ALA A 87 -1.12 -3.90 -2.53
C ALA A 87 -1.50 -2.75 -1.62
N TRP A 88 -0.51 -1.90 -1.34
CA TRP A 88 -0.73 -0.55 -0.89
C TRP A 88 -0.53 0.36 -2.10
N ILE A 89 -1.57 1.08 -2.48
CA ILE A 89 -1.54 2.04 -3.57
C ILE A 89 -1.65 3.44 -3.00
N ALA A 90 -0.94 4.41 -3.60
CA ALA A 90 -1.04 5.80 -3.20
C ALA A 90 -1.21 6.72 -4.40
N GLN A 91 -1.92 7.83 -4.19
CA GLN A 91 -2.10 8.85 -5.21
C GLN A 91 -0.79 9.63 -5.43
N GLU A 92 -0.39 9.80 -6.69
CA GLU A 92 0.77 10.64 -7.03
C GLU A 92 0.45 12.13 -6.78
N PRO A 93 1.32 12.92 -6.11
CA PRO A 93 1.12 14.36 -6.01
C PRO A 93 1.25 15.07 -7.37
N PRO A 94 0.51 16.16 -7.65
CA PRO A 94 -0.44 16.85 -6.76
C PRO A 94 -1.84 16.25 -6.72
N ASN A 95 -2.26 15.42 -7.68
CA ASN A 95 -3.54 14.67 -7.75
C ASN A 95 -3.52 13.74 -9.00
N GLY A 96 -2.42 13.00 -9.17
CA GLY A 96 -2.22 12.05 -10.26
C GLY A 96 -2.95 10.72 -10.06
N PRO A 97 -2.73 9.74 -10.94
CA PRO A 97 -3.29 8.41 -10.77
C PRO A 97 -2.75 7.72 -9.52
N TYR A 98 -3.47 6.71 -9.03
CA TYR A 98 -2.93 5.81 -8.01
C TYR A 98 -1.79 4.97 -8.59
N LYS A 99 -0.75 4.78 -7.80
CA LYS A 99 0.40 3.91 -8.11
C LYS A 99 0.63 2.90 -7.00
N TYR A 100 1.19 1.75 -7.36
CA TYR A 100 1.64 0.76 -6.38
C TYR A 100 2.83 1.31 -5.58
N VAL A 101 2.70 1.28 -4.25
CA VAL A 101 3.77 1.62 -3.30
C VAL A 101 4.38 0.34 -2.73
N VAL A 102 3.53 -0.61 -2.35
CA VAL A 102 3.94 -1.93 -1.86
C VAL A 102 3.11 -3.00 -2.56
N GLN A 103 3.76 -4.10 -2.94
CA GLN A 103 3.14 -5.24 -3.59
C GLN A 103 3.55 -6.53 -2.86
N VAL A 104 2.56 -7.33 -2.47
CA VAL A 104 2.74 -8.60 -1.76
C VAL A 104 1.90 -9.67 -2.45
N VAL A 105 2.47 -10.85 -2.67
CA VAL A 105 1.73 -12.01 -3.18
C VAL A 105 1.70 -13.08 -2.11
N THR A 106 0.50 -13.53 -1.72
CA THR A 106 0.37 -14.57 -0.70
C THR A 106 0.69 -15.94 -1.30
N PRO A 107 1.16 -16.90 -0.50
CA PRO A 107 1.34 -18.28 -0.96
C PRO A 107 0.00 -18.95 -1.29
N VAL A 108 0.09 -20.06 -2.03
CA VAL A 108 -0.99 -21.05 -2.14
C VAL A 108 -0.90 -21.94 -0.90
N ALA A 109 -2.04 -22.32 -0.29
CA ALA A 109 -2.04 -23.32 0.77
C ALA A 109 -1.56 -24.67 0.19
N GLN A 110 -0.59 -25.31 0.84
CA GLN A 110 -0.10 -26.64 0.47
C GLN A 110 -1.08 -27.73 0.91
#